data_AF-A0A520I5Y0-F1
#
_entry.id   AF-A0A520I5Y0-F1
#
_cell.length_a   1.000
_cell.length_b   1.000
_cell.length_c   1.000
_cell.angle_alpha   90.00
_cell.angle_beta   90.00
_cell.angle_gamma   90.00
#
_symmetry.space_group_name_H-M   'P 1'
#
loop_
_entity.id
_entity.type
_entity.pdbx_description
1 polymer ?
#
loop_
_entity_poly.entity_id
_entity_poly.type
_entity_poly.pdbx_seq_one_letter_code
_entity_poly.pdbx_strand_id
1 'polypeptide(L)'
;GVKDGHITGLLDRIQPAISKAMLLDEKAYRFKDKVAYTNVENSLEEILTKSDIVREMFRNGDIGIVGGVYNVENGEVDFFKDLTSQKTTHQQVAAAI
;
A
#
# COMPACT_ATOMS: atom_id res chain seq x y z
N GLY A 1 -3.84 -4.37 -25.99
CA GLY A 1 -4.11 -5.05 -24.71
C GLY A 1 -4.95 -6.29 -24.98
N VAL A 2 -4.64 -7.40 -24.31
CA VAL A 2 -5.37 -8.68 -24.42
C VAL A 2 -6.77 -8.48 -23.84
N LYS A 3 -7.81 -8.73 -24.64
CA LYS A 3 -9.22 -8.55 -24.24
C LYS A 3 -9.83 -9.90 -23.86
N ASP A 4 -9.51 -10.38 -22.66
CA ASP A 4 -10.28 -11.44 -22.01
C ASP A 4 -11.25 -10.78 -21.02
N GLY A 5 -12.56 -10.96 -21.23
CA GLY A 5 -13.62 -10.19 -20.58
C GLY A 5 -13.59 -10.18 -19.04
N HIS A 6 -13.06 -11.22 -18.40
CA HIS A 6 -12.92 -11.28 -16.94
C HIS A 6 -11.66 -10.58 -16.42
N ILE A 7 -10.56 -10.65 -17.19
CA ILE A 7 -9.27 -10.06 -16.81
C ILE A 7 -9.30 -8.54 -17.06
N THR A 8 -10.02 -8.09 -18.08
CA THR A 8 -10.12 -6.67 -18.45
C THR A 8 -10.62 -5.82 -17.27
N GLY A 9 -11.69 -6.26 -16.58
CA GLY A 9 -12.20 -5.51 -15.42
C GLY A 9 -11.24 -5.47 -14.23
N LEU A 10 -10.41 -6.50 -14.04
CA LEU A 10 -9.36 -6.48 -13.02
C LEU A 10 -8.20 -5.55 -13.43
N LEU A 11 -7.85 -5.54 -14.72
CA LEU A 11 -6.83 -4.66 -15.26
C LEU A 11 -7.24 -3.18 -15.18
N ASP A 12 -8.53 -2.88 -15.31
CA ASP A 12 -9.06 -1.52 -15.16
C ASP A 12 -8.87 -0.99 -13.73
N ARG A 13 -8.98 -1.85 -12.71
CA ARG A 13 -8.80 -1.47 -11.30
C ARG A 13 -7.36 -1.12 -10.95
N ILE A 14 -6.38 -1.68 -11.66
CA ILE A 14 -4.96 -1.39 -11.44
C ILE A 14 -4.44 -0.23 -12.30
N GLN A 15 -5.19 0.26 -13.29
CA GLN A 15 -4.76 1.39 -14.12
C GLN A 15 -4.36 2.63 -13.31
N PRO A 16 -5.13 3.05 -12.28
CA PRO A 16 -4.74 4.21 -11.47
C PRO A 16 -3.39 4.00 -10.76
N ALA A 17 -3.10 2.77 -10.34
CA ALA A 17 -1.83 2.43 -9.70
C ALA A 17 -0.66 2.51 -10.68
N ILE A 18 -0.85 2.01 -11.91
CA ILE A 18 0.15 2.09 -12.98
C ILE A 18 0.44 3.56 -13.31
N SER A 19 -0.59 4.38 -13.54
CA SER A 19 -0.41 5.81 -13.83
C SER A 19 0.35 6.54 -12.72
N LYS A 20 0.03 6.25 -11.45
CA LYS A 20 0.74 6.82 -10.30
C LYS A 20 2.20 6.37 -10.23
N ALA A 21 2.48 5.10 -10.51
CA ALA A 21 3.83 4.53 -10.48
C ALA A 21 4.76 5.12 -11.56
N MET A 22 4.21 5.56 -12.69
CA MET A 22 4.96 6.22 -13.77
C MET A 22 5.52 7.60 -13.36
N LEU A 23 4.92 8.25 -12.36
CA LEU A 23 5.35 9.56 -11.86
C LEU A 23 6.40 9.47 -10.74
N LEU A 24 6.65 8.26 -10.22
CA LEU A 24 7.56 8.03 -9.11
C LEU A 24 8.97 7.65 -9.58
N ASP A 25 9.98 8.12 -8.87
CA ASP A 25 11.38 7.69 -9.06
C ASP A 25 11.53 6.19 -8.72
N GLU A 26 12.47 5.50 -9.38
CA GLU A 26 12.75 4.08 -9.11
C GLU A 26 13.17 3.80 -7.66
N LYS A 27 13.71 4.80 -6.96
CA LYS A 27 14.15 4.70 -5.56
C LYS A 27 13.07 5.05 -4.54
N ALA A 28 11.83 5.30 -4.98
CA ALA A 28 10.74 5.69 -4.09
C ALA A 28 10.38 4.60 -3.06
N TYR A 29 10.65 3.33 -3.37
CA TYR A 29 10.32 2.18 -2.54
C TYR A 29 11.48 1.20 -2.40
N ARG A 30 11.42 0.32 -1.40
CA ARG A 30 12.46 -0.68 -1.11
C ARG A 30 12.61 -1.71 -2.23
N PHE A 31 11.48 -2.17 -2.78
CA PHE A 31 11.47 -3.09 -3.93
C PHE A 31 11.20 -2.31 -5.21
N LYS A 32 11.75 -2.80 -6.34
CA LYS A 32 11.64 -2.12 -7.65
C LYS A 32 10.25 -2.22 -8.30
N ASP A 33 9.26 -2.81 -7.61
CA ASP A 33 7.89 -2.96 -8.13
C ASP A 33 6.99 -1.80 -7.70
N LYS A 34 7.21 -0.62 -8.29
CA LYS A 34 6.43 0.59 -7.97
C LYS A 34 4.92 0.42 -8.13
N VAL A 35 4.49 -0.42 -9.08
CA VAL A 35 3.06 -0.65 -9.36
C VAL A 35 2.40 -1.38 -8.19
N ALA A 36 3.10 -2.36 -7.59
CA ALA A 36 2.60 -3.03 -6.39
C ALA A 36 2.40 -2.04 -5.23
N TYR A 37 3.38 -1.16 -4.97
CA TYR A 37 3.27 -0.15 -3.91
C TYR A 37 2.11 0.81 -4.15
N THR A 38 2.01 1.39 -5.35
CA THR A 38 0.93 2.33 -5.66
C THR A 38 -0.44 1.65 -5.66
N ASN A 39 -0.51 0.35 -5.98
CA ASN A 39 -1.74 -0.42 -5.86
C ASN A 39 -2.15 -0.64 -4.39
N VAL A 40 -1.19 -0.90 -3.50
CA VAL A 40 -1.44 -0.95 -2.04
C VAL A 40 -1.91 0.41 -1.54
N GLU A 41 -1.24 1.50 -1.90
CA GLU A 41 -1.66 2.85 -1.51
C GLU A 41 -3.08 3.19 -1.99
N ASN A 42 -3.40 2.89 -3.25
CA ASN A 42 -4.73 3.13 -3.80
C ASN A 42 -5.78 2.28 -3.08
N SER A 43 -5.44 1.04 -2.70
CA SER A 43 -6.32 0.18 -1.92
C SER A 43 -6.57 0.74 -0.52
N LEU A 44 -5.55 1.27 0.15
CA LEU A 44 -5.71 1.94 1.45
C LEU A 44 -6.65 3.15 1.35
N GLU A 45 -6.47 3.97 0.32
CA GLU A 45 -7.35 5.12 0.05
C GLU A 45 -8.78 4.65 -0.27
N GLU A 46 -8.95 3.63 -1.10
CA GLU A 46 -10.25 3.08 -1.46
C GLU A 46 -10.98 2.55 -0.22
N ILE A 47 -10.29 1.83 0.66
CA ILE A 47 -10.85 1.31 1.92
C ILE A 47 -11.37 2.44 2.80
N LEU A 48 -10.57 3.50 3.00
CA LEU A 48 -10.93 4.64 3.83
C LEU A 48 -12.01 5.54 3.19
N THR A 49 -12.04 5.64 1.87
CA THR A 49 -13.00 6.50 1.16
C THR A 49 -14.35 5.83 0.92
N LYS A 50 -14.36 4.52 0.60
CA LYS A 50 -15.59 3.80 0.22
C LYS A 50 -16.30 3.08 1.37
N SER A 51 -15.61 2.80 2.47
CA SER A 51 -16.23 2.14 3.64
C SER A 51 -16.41 3.12 4.78
N ASP A 52 -17.66 3.54 4.99
CA ASP A 52 -18.02 4.45 6.08
C ASP A 52 -17.70 3.85 7.44
N ILE A 53 -17.93 2.54 7.60
CA ILE A 53 -17.65 1.79 8.84
C ILE A 53 -16.15 1.84 9.16
N VAL A 54 -15.30 1.45 8.20
CA VAL A 54 -13.85 1.42 8.41
C VAL A 54 -13.31 2.83 8.63
N ARG A 55 -13.83 3.82 7.90
CA ARG A 55 -13.46 5.23 8.08
C ARG A 55 -13.82 5.73 9.47
N GLU A 56 -15.00 5.39 9.99
CA GLU A 56 -15.42 5.80 11.34
C GLU A 56 -14.55 5.14 12.41
N MET A 57 -14.36 3.83 12.36
CA MET A 57 -13.49 3.09 13.28
C MET A 57 -12.05 3.64 13.28
N PHE A 58 -11.53 3.97 12.09
CA PHE A 58 -10.22 4.58 11.94
C PHE A 58 -10.15 5.97 12.59
N ARG A 59 -11.16 6.82 12.35
CA ARG A 59 -11.23 8.18 12.94
C ARG A 59 -11.39 8.15 14.45
N ASN A 60 -12.09 7.15 14.98
CA ASN A 60 -12.26 6.93 16.41
C ASN A 60 -10.98 6.38 17.07
N GLY A 61 -10.01 5.91 16.27
CA GLY A 61 -8.78 5.28 16.76
C GLY A 61 -8.97 3.82 17.19
N ASP A 62 -10.11 3.21 16.87
CA ASP A 62 -10.41 1.81 17.19
C ASP A 62 -9.55 0.86 16.36
N ILE A 63 -9.14 1.29 15.16
CA ILE A 63 -8.28 0.54 14.25
C ILE A 63 -7.19 1.43 13.66
N GLY A 64 -6.05 0.82 13.36
CA GLY A 64 -5.01 1.40 12.49
C GLY A 64 -4.88 0.58 11.21
N ILE A 65 -4.28 1.17 10.18
CA ILE A 65 -4.09 0.50 8.89
C ILE A 65 -2.63 0.65 8.47
N VAL A 66 -2.03 -0.44 8.00
CA VAL A 66 -0.66 -0.46 7.49
C VAL A 66 -0.64 -1.06 6.09
N GLY A 67 0.10 -0.41 5.18
CA GLY A 67 0.39 -0.93 3.85
C GLY A 67 1.67 -1.76 3.85
N GLY A 68 1.59 -2.98 3.34
CA GLY A 68 2.72 -3.90 3.19
C GLY A 68 2.82 -4.45 1.77
N VAL A 69 4.04 -4.54 1.25
CA VAL A 69 4.37 -5.28 0.03
C VAL A 69 5.37 -6.36 0.40
N TYR A 70 5.19 -7.59 -0.07
CA TYR A 70 6.17 -8.66 0.15
C TYR A 70 6.98 -8.92 -1.12
N ASN A 71 8.25 -9.28 -0.96
CA ASN A 71 9.10 -9.73 -2.04
C ASN A 71 8.92 -11.25 -2.23
N VAL A 72 8.55 -11.64 -3.45
CA VAL A 72 8.28 -13.04 -3.81
C VAL A 72 9.54 -13.92 -3.76
N GLU A 73 10.73 -13.34 -3.96
CA GLU A 73 11.99 -14.09 -4.02
C GLU A 73 12.49 -14.54 -2.64
N ASN A 74 12.33 -13.69 -1.62
CA ASN A 74 12.90 -13.92 -0.30
C ASN A 74 11.88 -13.90 0.86
N GLY A 75 10.63 -13.54 0.60
CA GLY A 75 9.56 -13.48 1.60
C GLY A 75 9.62 -12.27 2.55
N GLU A 76 10.56 -11.34 2.35
CA GLU A 76 10.62 -10.11 3.15
C GLU A 76 9.41 -9.22 2.90
N VAL A 77 8.87 -8.62 3.95
CA VAL A 77 7.76 -7.67 3.86
C VAL A 77 8.28 -6.26 4.13
N ASP A 78 7.99 -5.33 3.23
CA ASP A 78 8.19 -3.90 3.40
C ASP A 78 6.88 -3.23 3.84
N PHE A 79 6.81 -2.86 5.12
CA PHE A 79 5.71 -2.07 5.67
C PHE A 79 6.04 -0.57 5.49
N PHE A 80 5.56 0.00 4.39
CA PHE A 80 6.01 1.31 3.90
C PHE A 80 5.04 2.46 4.21
N LYS A 81 3.82 2.15 4.65
CA LYS A 81 2.78 3.15 4.97
C LYS A 81 2.10 2.79 6.27
N ASP A 82 2.36 3.54 7.32
CA ASP A 82 1.71 3.39 8.62
C ASP A 82 0.70 4.53 8.82
N LEU A 83 -0.58 4.16 8.93
CA LEU A 83 -1.68 5.10 9.22
C LEU A 83 -2.22 4.88 10.64
N THR A 84 -1.49 4.26 11.55
CA THR A 84 -1.99 4.04 12.92
C THR A 84 -2.06 5.34 13.72
N SER A 85 -2.99 5.39 14.69
CA SER A 85 -3.19 6.56 15.57
C SER A 85 -2.04 6.74 16.59
N GLN A 86 -1.06 5.83 16.61
CA GLN A 86 0.08 5.90 17.51
C GLN A 86 1.31 6.40 16.74
N LYS A 87 1.99 7.42 17.28
CA LYS A 87 3.28 7.87 16.75
C LYS A 87 4.24 6.69 16.73
N THR A 88 4.56 6.18 15.55
CA THR A 88 5.50 5.08 15.36
C THR A 88 6.89 5.49 15.86
N THR A 89 7.24 5.07 17.08
CA THR A 89 8.62 5.10 17.59
C THR A 89 9.42 3.99 16.90
N HIS A 90 9.81 4.23 15.64
CA HIS A 90 10.79 3.40 14.94
C HIS A 90 12.14 4.13 14.83
N GLN A 91 12.72 4.46 15.99
CA GLN A 91 14.16 4.71 16.16
C GLN A 91 14.54 4.27 17.58
N GLN A 92 14.76 2.97 17.80
CA GLN A 92 15.57 2.42 18.92
C GLN A 92 15.50 0.88 18.91
N VAL A 93 16.10 0.23 17.90
CA VAL A 93 16.60 -1.16 18.08
C VAL A 93 18.01 -1.34 17.52
N ALA A 94 18.54 -0.40 16.72
CA ALA A 94 19.88 -0.49 16.16
C ALA A 94 21.03 0.05 17.06
N ALA A 95 20.79 0.24 18.37
CA ALA A 95 21.81 0.78 19.30
C ALA A 95 22.13 -0.16 20.48
N ALA A 96 21.83 -1.46 20.35
CA ALA A 96 22.18 -2.46 21.35
C ALA A 96 22.79 -3.70 20.67
N ILE A 97 23.92 -3.49 19.99
CA ILE A 97 24.93 -4.52 19.72
C ILE A 97 26.30 -3.86 19.70
#